data_AF-A0A554LH27-F1
#
_entry.id   AF-A0A554LH27-F1
#
_cell.length_a   1.000
_cell.length_b   1.000
_cell.length_c   1.000
_cell.angle_alpha   90.00
_cell.angle_beta   90.00
_cell.angle_gamma   90.00
#
_symmetry.space_group_name_H-M   'P 1'
#
loop_
_entity.id
_entity.type
_entity.pdbx_description
1 polymer ?
#
loop_
_entity_poly.entity_id
_entity_poly.type
_entity_poly.pdbx_seq_one_letter_code
_entity_poly.pdbx_strand_id
1 'polypeptide(L)'
;MKANHFKNLFWFLSNKDLDWQKDRNFIIHQVLSYGTMDQVKELFALYGRETIKKEFQKPRPGLYYPSVLEFFRYIFKISHLEKDKYLKNI
;
A
#
# COMPACT_ATOMS: atom_id res chain seq x y z
N MET A 1 -16.41 3.49 12.42
CA MET A 1 -16.67 3.55 10.97
C MET A 1 -15.35 3.71 10.19
N LYS A 2 -14.57 2.64 9.96
CA LYS A 2 -13.29 2.73 9.21
C LYS A 2 -13.31 2.05 7.83
N ALA A 3 -14.29 1.18 7.57
CA ALA A 3 -14.27 0.34 6.37
C ALA A 3 -14.75 1.03 5.09
N ASN A 4 -15.66 2.01 5.16
CA ASN A 4 -16.41 2.42 3.97
C ASN A 4 -15.55 3.10 2.90
N HIS A 5 -14.51 3.83 3.31
CA HIS A 5 -13.65 4.57 2.39
C HIS A 5 -12.66 3.67 1.65
N PHE A 6 -12.36 2.45 2.12
CA PHE A 6 -11.42 1.54 1.46
C PHE A 6 -12.08 0.36 0.74
N LYS A 7 -13.41 0.21 0.83
CA LYS A 7 -14.14 -0.94 0.26
C LYS A 7 -13.83 -1.19 -1.21
N ASN A 8 -13.69 -0.14 -2.02
CA ASN A 8 -13.39 -0.24 -3.45
C ASN A 8 -12.01 -0.85 -3.74
N LEU A 9 -11.08 -0.84 -2.78
CA LEU A 9 -9.74 -1.41 -2.97
C LEU A 9 -9.67 -2.90 -2.62
N PHE A 10 -10.67 -3.42 -1.90
CA PHE A 10 -10.70 -4.77 -1.35
C PHE A 10 -11.97 -5.55 -1.72
N TRP A 11 -12.71 -5.11 -2.75
CA TRP A 11 -13.98 -5.71 -3.17
C TRP A 11 -13.87 -7.21 -3.49
N PHE A 12 -12.69 -7.67 -3.93
CA PHE A 12 -12.41 -9.08 -4.24
C PHE A 12 -12.24 -9.97 -3.01
N LEU A 13 -12.21 -9.40 -1.80
CA LEU A 13 -12.15 -10.12 -0.53
C LEU A 13 -13.53 -10.29 0.09
N SER A 14 -14.59 -10.39 -0.73
CA SER A 14 -16.01 -10.30 -0.36
C SER A 14 -16.47 -11.12 0.86
N ASN A 15 -15.72 -12.13 1.31
CA ASN A 15 -16.03 -12.96 2.47
C ASN A 15 -14.94 -12.97 3.57
N LYS A 16 -13.92 -12.13 3.46
CA LYS A 16 -12.79 -12.09 4.41
C LYS A 16 -12.77 -10.77 5.16
N ASP A 17 -12.90 -10.84 6.47
CA ASP A 17 -12.62 -9.70 7.35
C ASP A 17 -11.13 -9.37 7.30
N LEU A 18 -10.82 -8.15 6.84
CA LEU A 18 -9.48 -7.61 6.87
C LEU A 18 -9.11 -7.24 8.31
N ASP A 19 -8.11 -7.92 8.84
CA ASP A 19 -7.53 -7.55 10.13
C ASP A 19 -6.51 -6.42 9.89
N TRP A 20 -6.90 -5.19 10.21
CA TRP A 20 -6.10 -4.00 9.96
C TRP A 20 -4.75 -4.00 10.68
N GLN A 21 -4.54 -4.87 11.67
CA GLN A 21 -3.24 -5.01 12.33
C GLN A 21 -2.41 -6.13 11.68
N LYS A 22 -3.00 -7.31 11.47
CA LYS A 22 -2.29 -8.48 10.94
C LYS A 22 -2.03 -8.36 9.43
N ASP A 23 -2.98 -7.83 8.67
CA ASP A 23 -2.91 -7.70 7.22
C ASP A 23 -2.30 -6.35 6.77
N ARG A 24 -1.73 -5.57 7.69
CA ARG A 24 -1.27 -4.20 7.42
C ARG A 24 -0.35 -4.06 6.21
N ASN A 25 0.55 -5.03 5.99
CA ASN A 25 1.46 -5.00 4.84
C ASN A 25 0.69 -5.01 3.51
N PHE A 26 -0.29 -5.90 3.41
CA PHE A 26 -1.16 -6.00 2.24
C PHE A 26 -2.00 -4.74 2.05
N ILE A 27 -2.63 -4.27 3.13
CA ILE A 27 -3.46 -3.06 3.10
C ILE A 27 -2.65 -1.87 2.61
N ILE A 28 -1.46 -1.66 3.19
CA ILE A 28 -0.57 -0.56 2.82
C ILE A 28 -0.21 -0.64 1.34
N HIS A 29 0.26 -1.79 0.85
CA HIS A 29 0.64 -1.90 -0.57
C HIS A 29 -0.54 -1.73 -1.52
N GLN A 30 -1.72 -2.25 -1.16
CA GLN A 30 -2.93 -2.09 -1.97
C GLN A 30 -3.36 -0.62 -2.08
N VAL A 31 -3.36 0.10 -0.95
CA VAL A 31 -3.75 1.51 -0.89
C VAL A 31 -2.72 2.40 -1.58
N LEU A 32 -1.42 2.16 -1.37
CA LEU A 32 -0.39 2.94 -2.07
C LEU A 32 -0.42 2.70 -3.59
N SER A 33 -0.72 1.48 -4.05
CA SER A 33 -0.74 1.20 -5.49
C SER A 33 -2.00 1.72 -6.20
N TYR A 34 -3.17 1.56 -5.58
CA TYR A 34 -4.47 1.77 -6.24
C TYR A 34 -5.38 2.81 -5.57
N GLY A 35 -5.03 3.27 -4.38
CA GLY A 35 -5.82 4.24 -3.64
C GLY A 35 -5.79 5.64 -4.26
N THR A 36 -6.88 6.36 -4.08
CA THR A 36 -6.93 7.81 -4.28
C THR A 36 -6.02 8.51 -3.25
N MET A 37 -5.61 9.74 -3.54
CA MET A 37 -4.75 10.50 -2.61
C MET A 37 -5.39 10.73 -1.24
N ASP A 38 -6.71 10.83 -1.14
CA ASP A 38 -7.37 10.98 0.16
C ASP A 38 -7.35 9.67 0.97
N GLN A 39 -7.51 8.51 0.31
CA GLN A 39 -7.30 7.21 0.95
C GLN A 39 -5.84 7.02 1.38
N VAL A 40 -4.87 7.52 0.61
CA VAL A 40 -3.45 7.53 1.01
C VAL A 40 -3.25 8.41 2.25
N LYS A 41 -3.82 9.62 2.31
CA LYS A 41 -3.74 10.47 3.52
C LYS A 41 -4.35 9.78 4.74
N GLU A 42 -5.49 9.13 4.58
CA GLU A 42 -6.13 8.36 5.65
C GLU A 42 -5.26 7.18 6.10
N LEU A 43 -4.62 6.46 5.17
CA LEU A 43 -3.65 5.41 5.50
C LEU A 43 -2.50 5.96 6.36
N PHE A 44 -1.95 7.13 6.01
CA PHE A 44 -0.92 7.81 6.77
C PHE A 44 -1.38 8.23 8.17
N ALA A 45 -2.63 8.66 8.33
CA ALA A 45 -3.22 8.95 9.64
C ALA A 45 -3.41 7.67 10.48
N LEU A 46 -3.74 6.54 9.86
CA LEU A 46 -4.01 5.27 10.54
C LEU A 46 -2.74 4.58 11.06
N TYR A 47 -1.69 4.51 10.24
CA TYR A 47 -0.47 3.74 10.58
C TYR A 47 0.74 4.62 10.92
N GLY A 48 0.74 5.88 10.51
CA GLY A 48 1.90 6.76 10.60
C GLY A 48 2.95 6.46 9.52
N ARG A 49 3.71 7.51 9.16
CA ARG A 49 4.71 7.46 8.08
C ARG A 49 5.76 6.36 8.27
N GLU A 50 6.31 6.23 9.48
CA GLU A 50 7.41 5.28 9.74
C GLU A 50 6.94 3.82 9.64
N THR A 51 5.72 3.52 10.10
CA THR A 51 5.13 2.19 9.94
C THR A 51 4.92 1.86 8.47
N ILE A 52 4.35 2.81 7.71
CA ILE A 52 4.12 2.63 6.27
C ILE A 52 5.44 2.42 5.55
N LYS A 53 6.47 3.22 5.84
CA LYS A 53 7.80 3.06 5.27
C LYS A 53 8.38 1.67 5.54
N LYS A 54 8.31 1.20 6.80
CA LYS A 54 8.80 -0.13 7.18
C LYS A 54 8.07 -1.26 6.46
N GLU A 55 6.76 -1.13 6.27
CA GLU A 55 5.98 -2.13 5.54
C GLU A 55 6.17 -2.04 4.03
N PHE A 56 6.34 -0.83 3.48
CA PHE A 56 6.65 -0.61 2.08
C PHE A 56 7.99 -1.26 1.68
N GLN A 57 9.00 -1.24 2.56
CA GLN A 57 10.28 -1.92 2.33
C GLN A 57 10.19 -3.47 2.35
N LYS A 58 9.05 -4.04 2.73
CA LYS A 58 8.77 -5.48 2.63
C LYS A 58 7.96 -5.71 1.35
N PRO A 59 8.59 -6.08 0.24
CA PRO A 59 7.95 -6.09 -1.07
C PRO A 59 6.76 -7.02 -1.13
N ARG A 60 5.75 -6.62 -1.93
CA ARG A 60 4.75 -7.52 -2.49
C ARG A 60 4.85 -7.48 -4.02
N PRO A 61 5.18 -8.61 -4.67
CA PRO A 61 5.29 -8.68 -6.12
C PRO A 61 3.97 -8.36 -6.82
N GLY A 62 4.06 -7.78 -8.02
CA GLY A 62 2.91 -7.67 -8.91
C GLY A 62 1.89 -6.59 -8.58
N LEU A 63 2.22 -5.62 -7.72
CA LEU A 63 1.26 -4.60 -7.29
C LEU A 63 1.46 -3.26 -7.99
N TYR A 64 2.69 -2.81 -8.17
CA TYR A 64 2.96 -1.42 -8.56
C TYR A 64 3.21 -1.24 -10.06
N TYR A 65 2.75 -0.12 -10.58
CA TYR A 65 3.33 0.48 -11.78
C TYR A 65 4.64 1.21 -11.43
N PRO A 66 5.62 1.30 -12.35
CA PRO A 66 6.91 1.95 -12.07
C PRO A 66 6.77 3.39 -11.55
N SER A 67 5.86 4.19 -12.11
CA SER A 67 5.63 5.57 -11.69
C SER A 67 5.16 5.70 -10.24
N VAL A 68 4.24 4.84 -9.81
CA VAL A 68 3.70 4.82 -8.44
C VAL A 68 4.77 4.36 -7.45
N LEU A 69 5.52 3.31 -7.80
CA LEU A 69 6.63 2.81 -6.97
C LEU A 69 7.69 3.91 -6.75
N GLU A 70 8.09 4.60 -7.82
CA GLU A 70 9.08 5.68 -7.75
C GLU A 70 8.59 6.87 -6.94
N PHE A 71 7.31 7.24 -7.09
CA PHE A 71 6.70 8.30 -6.29
C PHE A 71 6.81 8.00 -4.79
N PHE A 72 6.40 6.81 -4.34
CA PHE A 72 6.47 6.46 -2.92
C PHE A 72 7.91 6.22 -2.45
N ARG A 73 8.79 5.66 -3.28
CA ARG A 73 10.24 5.57 -2.98
C ARG A 73 10.82 6.95 -2.68
N TYR A 74 10.49 7.95 -3.49
CA TYR A 74 10.90 9.34 -3.30
C TYR A 74 10.33 9.92 -2.01
N ILE A 75 9.01 9.78 -1.79
CA ILE A 75 8.33 10.27 -0.57
C ILE A 75 8.95 9.65 0.70
N PHE A 76 9.31 8.37 0.69
CA PHE A 76 9.94 7.71 1.83
C PHE A 76 11.46 7.92 1.94
N LYS A 77 12.05 8.65 0.98
CA LYS A 77 13.50 8.89 0.87
C LYS A 77 14.30 7.59 0.94
N ILE A 78 13.86 6.58 0.18
CA ILE A 78 14.54 5.28 0.11
C ILE A 78 15.53 5.32 -1.07
N SER A 79 16.81 5.12 -0.76
CA SER A 79 17.91 5.19 -1.74
C SER A 79 17.90 4.03 -2.72
N HIS A 80 17.58 2.82 -2.25
CA HIS A 80 17.61 1.61 -3.06
C HIS A 80 16.39 0.72 -2.80
N LEU A 81 15.81 0.18 -3.88
CA LEU A 81 14.76 -0.83 -3.87
C LEU A 81 15.03 -1.82 -5.02
N GLU A 82 14.89 -3.11 -4.73
CA GLU A 82 14.85 -4.16 -5.74
C GLU A 82 13.49 -4.11 -6.48
N LYS A 83 13.37 -3.24 -7.50
CA LYS A 83 12.09 -2.87 -8.12
C LYS A 83 11.31 -4.08 -8.64
N ASP A 84 11.98 -5.09 -9.18
CA ASP A 84 11.37 -6.29 -9.73
C ASP A 84 10.53 -7.06 -8.69
N LYS A 85 10.83 -6.89 -7.39
CA LYS A 85 10.03 -7.47 -6.29
C LYS A 85 8.69 -6.75 -6.05
N TYR A 86 8.40 -5.66 -6.76
CA TYR A 86 7.21 -4.82 -6.59
C TYR A 86 6.35 -4.71 -7.85
N LEU A 87 7.02 -4.68 -9.01
CA LEU A 87 6.38 -4.32 -10.27
C LEU A 87 5.42 -5.39 -10.76
N LYS A 88 4.39 -4.94 -11.47
CA LYS A 88 3.55 -5.80 -12.30
C LYS A 88 4.38 -6.35 -13.46
N ASN A 89 4.26 -7.66 -13.69
CA ASN A 89 4.65 -8.27 -14.95
C ASN A 89 3.51 -8.00 -15.93
N ILE A 90 3.68 -7.00 -16.79
CA ILE A 90 2.69 -6.58 -17.79
C ILE A 90 3.26 -6.92 -19.17
#